data_AF-A0A7X9C5Q5-F1
#
_entry.id   AF-A0A7X9C5Q5-F1
#
_cell.length_a   1.000
_cell.length_b   1.000
_cell.length_c   1.000
_cell.angle_alpha   90.00
_cell.angle_beta   90.00
_cell.angle_gamma   90.00
#
_symmetry.space_group_name_H-M   'P 1'
#
loop_
_entity.id
_entity.type
_entity.pdbx_description
1 polymer ?
#
loop_
_entity_poly.entity_id
_entity_poly.type
_entity_poly.pdbx_seq_one_letter_code
_entity_poly.pdbx_strand_id
1 'polypeptide(L)'
;MKRGILISCFRLSSAINQLFRRNHVCTEKTLRCLEDRKSPGYQHHRLGKDIRICCATHLYEILRDVTVVLEEANITYFITFGTLLGAVRHKGFIPWDTDVDIGILRQDSKKAHKILKLKLGQKYFISEDFPNMTRINFSRTNTLHCDLEIWEEREERVIFDSPSGNYYEFAKADVLPAKPYKIYDLTVMGPATDNFLTGSYGDDYMEIGYKQWKANDKGHAIADFASAPLDKSLLRMKERYDEK
;
A
#
# COMPACT_ATOMS: atom_id res chain seq x y z
N MET A 1 27.20 28.58 0.24
CA MET A 1 27.29 27.27 -0.42
C MET A 1 26.05 26.46 -0.09
N LYS A 2 25.11 26.30 -1.03
CA LYS A 2 23.93 25.43 -0.87
C LYS A 2 24.29 24.06 -1.47
N ARG A 3 24.39 23.01 -0.65
CA ARG A 3 24.53 21.63 -1.13
C ARG A 3 23.14 21.10 -1.46
N GLY A 4 22.84 20.96 -2.74
CA GLY A 4 21.67 20.22 -3.23
C GLY A 4 21.94 18.73 -3.15
N ILE A 5 21.02 17.98 -2.55
CA ILE A 5 21.03 16.51 -2.55
C ILE A 5 20.53 16.07 -3.93
N LEU A 6 21.42 15.52 -4.76
CA LEU A 6 21.04 14.82 -5.99
C LEU A 6 20.43 13.47 -5.60
N ILE A 7 19.13 13.30 -5.84
CA ILE A 7 18.49 11.98 -5.87
C ILE A 7 18.89 11.36 -7.21
N SER A 8 19.78 10.36 -7.19
CA SER A 8 20.21 9.67 -8.41
C SER A 8 19.08 8.79 -8.95
N CYS A 9 18.62 9.05 -10.18
CA CYS A 9 17.76 8.14 -10.93
C CYS A 9 18.50 6.80 -11.17
N PHE A 10 18.08 5.74 -10.46
CA PHE A 10 18.57 4.39 -10.72
C PHE A 10 18.00 3.84 -12.03
N ARG A 11 18.88 3.37 -12.92
CA ARG A 11 18.51 2.66 -14.16
C ARG A 11 18.27 1.17 -13.85
N LEU A 12 17.06 0.68 -14.12
CA LEU A 12 16.70 -0.74 -14.09
C LEU A 12 17.59 -1.57 -15.04
N SER A 13 17.97 -2.78 -14.63
CA SER A 13 18.86 -3.67 -15.42
C SER A 13 18.25 -4.15 -16.74
N SER A 14 19.08 -4.51 -17.73
CA SER A 14 18.66 -4.91 -19.08
C SER A 14 17.74 -6.14 -19.14
N ALA A 15 17.85 -7.04 -18.16
CA ALA A 15 16.99 -8.23 -18.05
C ALA A 15 15.56 -7.87 -17.59
N ILE A 16 15.43 -6.85 -16.73
CA ILE A 16 14.13 -6.29 -16.33
C ILE A 16 13.46 -5.66 -17.55
N ASN A 17 14.21 -4.91 -18.37
CA ASN A 17 13.74 -4.39 -19.64
C ASN A 17 13.28 -5.47 -20.65
N GLN A 18 13.83 -6.69 -20.60
CA GLN A 18 13.40 -7.79 -21.48
C GLN A 18 12.10 -8.47 -21.03
N LEU A 19 11.87 -8.64 -19.72
CA LEU A 19 10.59 -9.09 -19.17
C LEU A 19 9.45 -8.08 -19.44
N PHE A 20 9.77 -6.78 -19.40
CA PHE A 20 8.83 -5.71 -19.72
C PHE A 20 8.46 -5.60 -21.21
N ARG A 21 9.28 -6.10 -22.14
CA ARG A 21 9.02 -5.97 -23.59
C ARG A 21 8.00 -6.96 -24.15
N ARG A 22 7.68 -8.05 -23.44
CA ARG A 22 6.78 -9.11 -23.94
C ARG A 22 5.37 -9.10 -23.34
N ASN A 23 5.15 -8.36 -22.25
CA ASN A 23 3.85 -8.21 -21.59
C ASN A 23 3.50 -6.72 -21.50
N HIS A 24 2.30 -6.32 -21.92
CA HIS A 24 1.82 -4.94 -21.70
C HIS A 24 1.87 -4.60 -20.20
N VAL A 25 2.72 -3.64 -19.85
CA VAL A 25 3.02 -3.18 -18.48
C VAL A 25 2.57 -1.74 -18.37
N CYS A 26 1.87 -1.40 -17.28
CA CYS A 26 1.48 -0.02 -17.04
C CYS A 26 2.67 0.82 -16.58
N THR A 27 2.66 2.09 -16.94
CA THR A 27 3.67 3.09 -16.57
C THR A 27 2.98 4.34 -16.01
N GLU A 28 3.75 5.35 -15.65
CA GLU A 28 3.26 6.66 -15.23
C GLU A 28 2.48 7.39 -16.34
N LYS A 29 2.61 6.96 -17.60
CA LYS A 29 1.94 7.55 -18.78
C LYS A 29 0.76 6.73 -19.29
N THR A 30 0.48 5.58 -18.69
CA THR A 30 -0.65 4.73 -19.07
C THR A 30 -1.64 4.62 -17.92
N LEU A 31 -2.86 4.19 -18.20
CA LEU A 31 -3.77 3.75 -17.15
C LEU A 31 -3.19 2.54 -16.41
N ARG A 32 -3.67 2.29 -15.19
CA ARG A 32 -3.37 1.05 -14.47
C ARG A 32 -3.90 -0.16 -15.25
N CYS A 33 -3.24 -1.31 -15.08
CA CYS A 33 -3.50 -2.50 -15.88
C CYS A 33 -4.98 -3.01 -15.79
N LEU A 34 -5.76 -2.62 -14.76
CA LEU A 34 -7.21 -2.93 -14.61
C LEU A 34 -8.15 -1.94 -15.32
N GLU A 35 -7.71 -0.71 -15.57
CA GLU A 35 -8.51 0.31 -16.24
C GLU A 35 -8.28 0.30 -17.77
N ASP A 36 -7.11 -0.14 -18.21
CA ASP A 36 -6.79 -0.26 -19.63
C ASP A 36 -7.56 -1.42 -20.27
N ARG A 37 -8.57 -1.10 -21.09
CA ARG A 37 -9.40 -2.06 -21.82
C ARG A 37 -8.62 -3.02 -22.72
N LYS A 38 -7.42 -2.64 -23.13
CA LYS A 38 -6.55 -3.42 -24.03
C LYS A 38 -5.53 -4.28 -23.27
N SER A 39 -5.43 -4.09 -21.96
CA SER A 39 -4.55 -4.90 -21.11
C SER A 39 -4.94 -6.39 -21.21
N PRO A 40 -3.99 -7.33 -21.35
CA PRO A 40 -4.27 -8.78 -21.37
C PRO A 40 -4.91 -9.34 -20.08
N GLY A 41 -5.20 -8.47 -19.10
CA GLY A 41 -5.97 -8.78 -17.90
C GLY A 41 -7.28 -8.00 -17.79
N TYR A 42 -7.68 -7.15 -18.75
CA TYR A 42 -8.97 -6.47 -18.71
C TYR A 42 -10.08 -7.47 -19.02
N GLN A 43 -10.77 -7.93 -17.98
CA GLN A 43 -12.00 -8.67 -18.16
C GLN A 43 -12.99 -8.20 -17.10
N HIS A 44 -14.24 -7.98 -17.52
CA HIS A 44 -15.38 -7.70 -16.64
C HIS A 44 -15.72 -8.96 -15.81
N HIS A 45 -14.89 -9.33 -14.83
CA HIS A 45 -15.09 -10.56 -14.06
C HIS A 45 -15.77 -10.29 -12.73
N ARG A 46 -16.89 -10.98 -12.53
CA ARG A 46 -17.76 -10.93 -11.34
C ARG A 46 -17.07 -11.43 -10.05
N LEU A 47 -15.81 -11.86 -10.11
CA LEU A 47 -15.13 -12.49 -8.97
C LEU A 47 -13.64 -12.10 -8.78
N GLY A 48 -13.22 -10.87 -9.12
CA GLY A 48 -11.94 -10.28 -8.68
C GLY A 48 -10.71 -10.88 -9.39
N LYS A 49 -9.82 -10.03 -9.89
CA LYS A 49 -8.61 -10.48 -10.58
C LYS A 49 -7.42 -10.38 -9.66
N ASP A 50 -6.49 -11.33 -9.78
CA ASP A 50 -5.13 -11.12 -9.29
C ASP A 50 -4.56 -9.84 -9.92
N ILE A 51 -4.05 -8.95 -9.07
CA ILE A 51 -3.33 -7.75 -9.43
C ILE A 51 -2.18 -8.15 -10.35
N ARG A 52 -2.09 -7.46 -11.48
CA ARG A 52 -1.00 -7.68 -12.42
C ARG A 52 0.31 -7.28 -11.74
N ILE A 53 1.37 -8.04 -12.01
CA ILE A 53 2.70 -7.78 -11.42
C ILE A 53 3.19 -6.33 -11.66
N CYS A 54 2.88 -5.74 -12.84
CA CYS A 54 3.08 -4.31 -13.13
C CYS A 54 2.55 -3.41 -12.00
N CYS A 55 1.30 -3.61 -11.63
CA CYS A 55 0.60 -2.80 -10.65
C CYS A 55 1.12 -3.06 -9.23
N ALA A 56 1.32 -4.32 -8.86
CA ALA A 56 1.86 -4.68 -7.54
C ALA A 56 3.25 -4.08 -7.33
N THR A 57 4.10 -4.07 -8.36
CA THR A 57 5.43 -3.42 -8.28
C THR A 57 5.31 -1.92 -8.02
N HIS A 58 4.40 -1.23 -8.70
CA HIS A 58 4.21 0.22 -8.47
C HIS A 58 3.65 0.52 -7.07
N LEU A 59 2.72 -0.31 -6.56
CA LEU A 59 2.24 -0.18 -5.17
C LEU A 59 3.36 -0.41 -4.15
N TYR A 60 4.22 -1.40 -4.39
CA TYR A 60 5.40 -1.65 -3.57
C TYR A 60 6.34 -0.43 -3.55
N GLU A 61 6.59 0.18 -4.71
CA GLU A 61 7.43 1.38 -4.78
C GLU A 61 6.81 2.54 -4.00
N ILE A 62 5.50 2.77 -4.12
CA ILE A 62 4.81 3.84 -3.37
C ILE A 62 4.91 3.56 -1.87
N LEU A 63 4.60 2.34 -1.42
CA LEU A 63 4.68 1.96 0.00
C LEU A 63 6.08 2.20 0.57
N ARG A 64 7.12 1.71 -0.12
CA ARG A 64 8.52 1.92 0.28
C ARG A 64 8.86 3.41 0.35
N ASP A 65 8.57 4.17 -0.70
CA ASP A 65 8.99 5.57 -0.80
C ASP A 65 8.27 6.44 0.24
N VAL A 66 6.98 6.19 0.49
CA VAL A 66 6.20 6.91 1.51
C VAL A 66 6.71 6.57 2.91
N THR A 67 6.87 5.29 3.25
CA THR A 67 7.32 4.87 4.59
C THR A 67 8.71 5.39 4.92
N VAL A 68 9.66 5.33 3.99
CA VAL A 68 11.01 5.93 4.17
C VAL A 68 10.93 7.42 4.50
N VAL A 69 10.09 8.18 3.80
CA VAL A 69 9.96 9.62 4.06
C VAL A 69 9.32 9.91 5.43
N LEU A 70 8.35 9.10 5.86
CA LEU A 70 7.74 9.24 7.18
C LEU A 70 8.74 8.91 8.30
N GLU A 71 9.55 7.86 8.12
CA GLU A 71 10.62 7.47 9.05
C GLU A 71 11.71 8.54 9.16
N GLU A 72 12.23 9.04 8.04
CA GLU A 72 13.21 10.13 8.01
C GLU A 72 12.68 11.39 8.71
N ALA A 73 11.37 11.63 8.63
CA ALA A 73 10.72 12.78 9.23
C ALA A 73 10.35 12.57 10.72
N ASN A 74 10.61 11.40 11.30
CA ASN A 74 10.13 10.99 12.63
C ASN A 74 8.61 11.21 12.77
N ILE A 75 7.85 10.65 11.82
CA ILE A 75 6.39 10.65 11.85
C ILE A 75 5.94 9.23 12.18
N THR A 76 5.18 9.07 13.26
CA THR A 76 4.57 7.78 13.59
C THR A 76 3.57 7.41 12.51
N TYR A 77 3.76 6.22 11.94
CA TYR A 77 2.87 5.62 10.97
C TYR A 77 2.65 4.14 11.28
N PHE A 78 1.62 3.57 10.68
CA PHE A 78 1.34 2.15 10.73
C PHE A 78 0.57 1.75 9.47
N ILE A 79 0.91 0.62 8.84
CA ILE A 79 0.10 0.06 7.75
C ILE A 79 -1.25 -0.38 8.30
N THR A 80 -2.32 -0.19 7.52
CA THR A 80 -3.69 -0.49 7.94
C THR A 80 -4.36 -1.48 6.98
N PHE A 81 -5.53 -1.96 7.38
CA PHE A 81 -6.47 -2.73 6.55
C PHE A 81 -5.83 -3.78 5.62
N GLY A 82 -6.02 -3.64 4.30
CA GLY A 82 -5.59 -4.62 3.29
C GLY A 82 -4.08 -4.80 3.27
N THR A 83 -3.32 -3.71 3.44
CA THR A 83 -1.86 -3.72 3.53
C THR A 83 -1.37 -4.54 4.73
N LEU A 84 -1.96 -4.31 5.91
CA LEU A 84 -1.61 -5.05 7.13
C LEU A 84 -1.98 -6.54 7.00
N LEU A 85 -3.19 -6.83 6.52
CA LEU A 85 -3.66 -8.20 6.32
C LEU A 85 -2.77 -8.93 5.30
N GLY A 86 -2.36 -8.25 4.23
CA GLY A 86 -1.37 -8.76 3.29
C GLY A 86 -0.05 -9.14 3.96
N ALA A 87 0.52 -8.22 4.74
CA ALA A 87 1.77 -8.44 5.47
C ALA A 87 1.68 -9.66 6.41
N VAL A 88 0.57 -9.79 7.15
CA VAL A 88 0.36 -10.90 8.09
C VAL A 88 0.10 -12.22 7.37
N ARG A 89 -0.86 -12.26 6.44
CA ARG A 89 -1.39 -13.48 5.84
C ARG A 89 -0.59 -13.96 4.63
N HIS A 90 -0.21 -13.06 3.73
CA HIS A 90 0.43 -13.39 2.46
C HIS A 90 1.94 -13.14 2.46
N LYS A 91 2.47 -12.46 3.48
CA LYS A 91 3.85 -11.95 3.51
C LYS A 91 4.15 -11.04 2.30
N GLY A 92 3.12 -10.36 1.82
CA GLY A 92 3.09 -9.57 0.59
C GLY A 92 1.75 -8.84 0.46
N PHE A 93 1.39 -8.35 -0.71
CA PHE A 93 0.05 -7.80 -0.92
C PHE A 93 -0.99 -8.92 -1.00
N ILE A 94 -2.24 -8.60 -0.67
CA ILE A 94 -3.35 -9.48 -1.02
C ILE A 94 -3.41 -9.56 -2.55
N PRO A 95 -3.51 -10.76 -3.16
CA PRO A 95 -3.35 -10.89 -4.61
C PRO A 95 -4.37 -10.11 -5.42
N TRP A 96 -5.52 -9.72 -4.88
CA TRP A 96 -6.52 -8.92 -5.59
C TRP A 96 -6.62 -7.46 -5.12
N ASP A 97 -5.73 -7.04 -4.20
CA ASP A 97 -5.72 -5.66 -3.70
C ASP A 97 -5.24 -4.68 -4.77
N THR A 98 -5.63 -3.41 -4.64
CA THR A 98 -5.47 -2.43 -5.71
C THR A 98 -4.76 -1.14 -5.34
N ASP A 99 -4.38 -1.03 -4.08
CA ASP A 99 -3.99 0.15 -3.34
C ASP A 99 -3.23 -0.28 -2.08
N VAL A 100 -2.67 0.67 -1.35
CA VAL A 100 -1.99 0.44 -0.08
C VAL A 100 -2.37 1.52 0.94
N ASP A 101 -2.79 1.10 2.12
CA ASP A 101 -3.21 2.00 3.20
C ASP A 101 -2.11 2.19 4.25
N ILE A 102 -1.90 3.44 4.68
CA ILE A 102 -1.01 3.84 5.77
C ILE A 102 -1.73 4.82 6.68
N GLY A 103 -1.85 4.48 7.96
CA GLY A 103 -2.30 5.37 9.02
C GLY A 103 -1.17 6.27 9.53
N ILE A 104 -1.49 7.55 9.74
CA ILE A 104 -0.69 8.52 10.51
C ILE A 104 -1.56 9.23 11.53
N LEU A 105 -0.94 9.85 12.54
CA LEU A 105 -1.67 10.60 13.56
C LEU A 105 -2.01 12.02 13.10
N ARG A 106 -3.19 12.51 13.51
CA ARG A 106 -3.72 13.85 13.18
C ARG A 106 -2.70 14.96 13.41
N GLN A 107 -2.01 14.90 14.55
CA GLN A 107 -1.04 15.91 14.96
C GLN A 107 0.11 16.07 13.94
N ASP A 108 0.46 15.00 13.21
CA ASP A 108 1.53 14.99 12.22
C ASP A 108 1.05 15.21 10.79
N SER A 109 -0.27 15.21 10.53
CA SER A 109 -0.85 15.24 9.18
C SER A 109 -0.33 16.37 8.29
N LYS A 110 -0.30 17.61 8.82
CA LYS A 110 0.23 18.79 8.09
C LYS A 110 1.72 18.65 7.77
N LYS A 111 2.50 18.09 8.70
CA LYS A 111 3.94 17.86 8.53
C LYS A 111 4.18 16.77 7.49
N ALA A 112 3.44 15.66 7.58
CA ALA A 112 3.47 14.54 6.64
C ALA A 112 3.15 15.00 5.21
N HIS A 113 2.04 15.71 5.00
CA HIS A 113 1.66 16.22 3.69
C HIS A 113 2.78 17.08 3.08
N LYS A 114 3.30 18.04 3.85
CA LYS A 114 4.35 18.95 3.40
C LYS A 114 5.62 18.21 3.00
N ILE A 115 6.09 17.26 3.81
CA ILE A 115 7.35 16.55 3.51
C ILE A 115 7.19 15.58 2.34
N LEU A 116 6.05 14.90 2.24
CA LEU A 116 5.74 14.01 1.12
C LEU A 116 5.65 14.80 -0.20
N LYS A 117 4.97 15.95 -0.21
CA LYS A 117 4.95 16.86 -1.37
C LYS A 117 6.34 17.30 -1.78
N LEU A 118 7.18 17.68 -0.80
CA LEU A 118 8.53 18.16 -1.07
C LEU A 118 9.44 17.06 -1.64
N LYS A 119 9.38 15.86 -1.06
CA LYS A 119 10.30 14.75 -1.39
C LYS A 119 9.83 13.93 -2.59
N LEU A 120 8.52 13.70 -2.71
CA LEU A 120 7.94 12.75 -3.66
C LEU A 120 7.04 13.40 -4.71
N GLY A 121 6.69 14.69 -4.59
CA GLY A 121 5.74 15.36 -5.49
C GLY A 121 6.19 15.50 -6.94
N GLN A 122 7.46 15.24 -7.26
CA GLN A 122 7.94 15.11 -8.65
C GLN A 122 7.71 13.71 -9.23
N LYS A 123 7.70 12.67 -8.38
CA LYS A 123 7.52 11.27 -8.77
C LYS A 123 6.04 10.86 -8.77
N TYR A 124 5.29 11.32 -7.76
CA TYR A 124 3.90 10.93 -7.53
C TYR A 124 2.96 12.14 -7.58
N PHE A 125 1.69 11.87 -7.90
CA PHE A 125 0.64 12.87 -7.79
C PHE A 125 -0.05 12.77 -6.44
N ILE A 126 0.28 13.70 -5.55
CA ILE A 126 -0.23 13.77 -4.18
C ILE A 126 -1.40 14.77 -4.11
N SER A 127 -2.52 14.43 -3.48
CA SER A 127 -3.64 15.34 -3.28
C SER A 127 -4.34 15.17 -1.93
N GLU A 128 -5.04 16.22 -1.49
CA GLU A 128 -5.87 16.28 -0.27
C GLU A 128 -7.35 16.44 -0.65
N ASP A 129 -7.78 15.73 -1.69
CA ASP A 129 -9.13 15.86 -2.24
C ASP A 129 -10.20 15.17 -1.36
N PHE A 130 -9.76 14.47 -0.32
CA PHE A 130 -10.61 13.67 0.57
C PHE A 130 -10.46 14.13 2.02
N PRO A 131 -11.56 14.22 2.79
CA PRO A 131 -11.47 14.53 4.22
C PRO A 131 -10.70 13.42 4.95
N ASN A 132 -9.91 13.80 5.95
CA ASN A 132 -9.13 12.86 6.78
C ASN A 132 -8.16 11.94 6.02
N MET A 133 -7.75 12.32 4.80
CA MET A 133 -6.86 11.49 4.00
C MET A 133 -6.02 12.32 3.03
N THR A 134 -4.76 11.93 2.81
CA THR A 134 -3.96 12.38 1.67
C THR A 134 -3.80 11.19 0.72
N ARG A 135 -4.13 11.36 -0.57
CA ARG A 135 -3.94 10.31 -1.57
C ARG A 135 -2.65 10.54 -2.36
N ILE A 136 -1.83 9.51 -2.49
CA ILE A 136 -0.59 9.50 -3.27
C ILE A 136 -0.76 8.57 -4.46
N ASN A 137 -1.12 9.13 -5.62
CA ASN A 137 -1.26 8.37 -6.85
C ASN A 137 0.09 8.18 -7.55
N PHE A 138 0.26 7.04 -8.23
CA PHE A 138 1.45 6.72 -9.02
C PHE A 138 1.74 7.82 -10.05
N SER A 139 0.69 8.31 -10.73
CA SER A 139 0.76 9.54 -11.52
C SER A 139 -0.62 10.17 -11.69
N ARG A 140 -0.71 11.27 -12.45
CA ARG A 140 -2.01 11.84 -12.86
C ARG A 140 -2.78 10.94 -13.83
N THR A 141 -2.10 10.02 -14.52
CA THR A 141 -2.68 9.12 -15.52
C THR A 141 -2.90 7.72 -14.94
N ASN A 142 -2.00 7.26 -14.07
CA ASN A 142 -2.06 5.94 -13.47
C ASN A 142 -2.50 6.07 -12.00
N THR A 143 -3.70 5.57 -11.72
CA THR A 143 -4.44 5.77 -10.47
C THR A 143 -4.16 4.70 -9.40
N LEU A 144 -3.13 3.87 -9.57
CA LEU A 144 -2.59 3.10 -8.42
C LEU A 144 -2.19 4.08 -7.34
N HIS A 145 -2.49 3.80 -6.08
CA HIS A 145 -2.29 4.78 -5.03
C HIS A 145 -1.96 4.17 -3.68
N CYS A 146 -1.40 5.04 -2.84
CA CYS A 146 -1.38 4.88 -1.40
C CYS A 146 -2.34 5.89 -0.77
N ASP A 147 -3.17 5.40 0.14
CA ASP A 147 -4.01 6.25 1.00
C ASP A 147 -3.32 6.47 2.33
N LEU A 148 -2.98 7.73 2.60
CA LEU A 148 -2.44 8.18 3.86
C LEU A 148 -3.59 8.64 4.75
N GLU A 149 -4.10 7.72 5.54
CA GLU A 149 -5.23 7.87 6.44
C GLU A 149 -4.82 8.68 7.67
N ILE A 150 -5.64 9.66 8.03
CA ILE A 150 -5.37 10.50 9.18
C ILE A 150 -6.23 10.03 10.36
N TRP A 151 -5.58 9.46 11.37
CA TRP A 151 -6.18 8.90 12.57
C TRP A 151 -6.11 9.90 13.73
N GLU A 152 -7.19 10.03 14.48
CA GLU A 152 -7.26 10.85 15.69
C GLU A 152 -6.81 10.02 16.90
N GLU A 153 -5.80 10.51 17.62
CA GLU A 153 -5.37 9.92 18.88
C GLU A 153 -6.13 10.57 20.05
N ARG A 154 -6.73 9.75 20.89
CA ARG A 154 -7.31 10.13 22.18
C ARG A 154 -6.59 9.37 23.30
N GLU A 155 -6.97 9.63 24.55
CA GLU A 155 -6.32 9.04 25.74
C GLU A 155 -6.15 7.52 25.63
N GLU A 156 -7.25 6.80 25.36
CA GLU A 156 -7.28 5.32 25.30
C GLU A 156 -7.68 4.76 23.92
N ARG A 157 -7.88 5.63 22.92
CA ARG A 157 -8.44 5.25 21.62
C ARG A 157 -7.70 5.88 20.45
N VAL A 158 -7.70 5.18 19.31
CA VAL A 158 -7.27 5.72 18.02
C VAL A 158 -8.43 5.53 17.03
N ILE A 159 -8.84 6.61 16.39
CA ILE A 159 -10.09 6.70 15.63
C ILE A 159 -9.81 7.14 14.20
N PHE A 160 -10.49 6.51 13.23
CA PHE A 160 -10.49 6.94 11.85
C PHE A 160 -11.92 7.08 11.32
N ASP A 161 -12.23 8.30 10.89
CA ASP A 161 -13.44 8.62 10.16
C ASP A 161 -13.08 8.72 8.67
N SER A 162 -13.36 7.64 7.94
CA SER A 162 -12.94 7.48 6.55
C SER A 162 -13.74 8.40 5.61
N PRO A 163 -13.18 8.80 4.46
CA PRO A 163 -13.91 9.55 3.45
C PRO A 163 -15.21 8.87 2.97
N SER A 164 -15.28 7.54 3.13
CA SER A 164 -16.43 6.71 2.73
C SER A 164 -17.57 6.68 3.75
N GLY A 165 -17.42 7.35 4.89
CA GLY A 165 -18.41 7.36 5.99
C GLY A 165 -18.34 6.16 6.92
N ASN A 166 -17.32 5.29 6.76
CA ASN A 166 -17.01 4.26 7.75
C ASN A 166 -16.23 4.85 8.92
N TYR A 167 -16.63 4.49 10.14
CA TYR A 167 -16.00 4.89 11.39
C TYR A 167 -15.31 3.69 12.03
N TYR A 168 -14.01 3.81 12.30
CA TYR A 168 -13.19 2.80 12.94
C TYR A 168 -12.63 3.32 14.25
N GLU A 169 -12.68 2.49 15.29
CA GLU A 169 -12.16 2.83 16.60
C GLU A 169 -11.48 1.61 17.22
N PHE A 170 -10.23 1.80 17.65
CA PHE A 170 -9.42 0.76 18.29
C PHE A 170 -8.91 1.25 19.64
N ALA A 171 -8.65 0.32 20.57
CA ALA A 171 -7.88 0.66 21.76
C ALA A 171 -6.50 1.16 21.34
N LYS A 172 -6.02 2.23 21.98
CA LYS A 172 -4.71 2.80 21.67
C LYS A 172 -3.59 1.77 21.82
N ALA A 173 -3.66 0.91 22.84
CA ALA A 173 -2.70 -0.16 23.06
C ALA A 173 -2.67 -1.25 21.96
N ASP A 174 -3.71 -1.34 21.12
CA ASP A 174 -3.74 -2.26 19.98
C ASP A 174 -3.07 -1.66 18.73
N VAL A 175 -2.95 -0.32 18.67
CA VAL A 175 -2.36 0.40 17.54
C VAL A 175 -0.95 0.88 17.85
N LEU A 176 -0.75 1.42 19.06
CA LEU A 176 0.46 2.10 19.49
C LEU A 176 1.04 1.46 20.77
N PRO A 177 2.38 1.42 20.93
CA PRO A 177 3.37 1.83 19.94
C PRO A 177 3.37 0.88 18.73
N ALA A 178 3.50 1.44 17.52
CA ALA A 178 3.57 0.64 16.31
C ALA A 178 4.78 -0.31 16.37
N LYS A 179 4.66 -1.49 15.78
CA LYS A 179 5.72 -2.53 15.75
C LYS A 179 6.08 -2.91 14.31
N PRO A 180 7.27 -3.50 14.07
CA PRO A 180 7.68 -3.87 12.72
C PRO A 180 6.91 -5.10 12.20
N TYR A 181 6.52 -5.03 10.93
CA TYR A 181 5.97 -6.12 10.12
C TYR A 181 6.82 -6.33 8.87
N LYS A 182 6.80 -7.56 8.35
CA LYS A 182 7.42 -7.91 7.07
C LYS A 182 6.39 -7.94 5.96
N ILE A 183 6.66 -7.20 4.90
CA ILE A 183 5.91 -7.28 3.64
C ILE A 183 6.93 -7.43 2.51
N TYR A 184 6.96 -8.59 1.88
CA TYR A 184 8.07 -9.02 1.03
C TYR A 184 9.42 -8.89 1.77
N ASP A 185 10.32 -8.06 1.26
CA ASP A 185 11.62 -7.74 1.83
C ASP A 185 11.63 -6.44 2.66
N LEU A 186 10.54 -5.66 2.65
CA LEU A 186 10.41 -4.45 3.45
C LEU A 186 10.15 -4.78 4.92
N THR A 187 10.69 -3.93 5.78
CA THR A 187 10.22 -3.80 7.17
C THR A 187 9.43 -2.51 7.22
N VAL A 188 8.16 -2.59 7.62
CA VAL A 188 7.28 -1.43 7.77
C VAL A 188 6.64 -1.46 9.16
N MET A 189 6.22 -0.30 9.66
CA MET A 189 5.53 -0.21 10.94
C MET A 189 4.05 -0.56 10.77
N GLY A 190 3.46 -1.23 11.76
CA GLY A 190 2.05 -1.59 11.83
C GLY A 190 1.52 -1.59 13.27
N PRO A 191 0.22 -1.85 13.49
CA PRO A 191 -0.41 -1.87 14.80
C PRO A 191 0.29 -2.78 15.82
N ALA A 192 0.21 -2.43 17.10
CA ALA A 192 0.86 -3.16 18.18
C ALA A 192 0.36 -4.61 18.33
N THR A 193 -0.91 -4.88 18.02
CA THR A 193 -1.53 -6.20 18.19
C THR A 193 -2.37 -6.59 16.97
N ASP A 194 -2.67 -7.89 16.88
CA ASP A 194 -3.53 -8.43 15.82
C ASP A 194 -5.03 -8.14 16.09
N ASN A 195 -5.36 -7.49 17.22
CA ASN A 195 -6.72 -7.03 17.51
C ASN A 195 -7.17 -5.96 16.49
N PHE A 196 -6.23 -5.23 15.87
CA PHE A 196 -6.57 -4.36 14.75
C PHE A 196 -7.20 -5.14 13.59
N LEU A 197 -6.61 -6.28 13.23
CA LEU A 197 -7.13 -7.14 12.16
C LEU A 197 -8.44 -7.80 12.57
N THR A 198 -8.51 -8.30 13.79
CA THR A 198 -9.72 -8.93 14.35
C THR A 198 -10.88 -7.93 14.40
N GLY A 199 -10.65 -6.69 14.84
CA GLY A 199 -11.67 -5.64 14.84
C GLY A 199 -12.05 -5.13 13.45
N SER A 200 -11.17 -5.27 12.46
CA SER A 200 -11.43 -4.87 11.07
C SER A 200 -12.19 -5.94 10.27
N TYR A 201 -11.87 -7.22 10.49
CA TYR A 201 -12.27 -8.32 9.61
C TYR A 201 -13.00 -9.47 10.33
N GLY A 202 -13.00 -9.52 11.67
CA GLY A 202 -13.48 -10.68 12.44
C GLY A 202 -12.36 -11.66 12.78
N ASP A 203 -12.64 -12.63 13.66
CA ASP A 203 -11.65 -13.62 14.14
C ASP A 203 -11.12 -14.57 13.05
N ASP A 204 -11.87 -14.70 11.96
CA ASP A 204 -11.64 -15.58 10.82
C ASP A 204 -10.85 -14.89 9.68
N TYR A 205 -10.24 -13.72 9.95
CA TYR A 205 -9.48 -12.97 8.93
C TYR A 205 -8.33 -13.76 8.27
N MET A 206 -7.82 -14.79 8.96
CA MET A 206 -6.81 -15.71 8.42
C MET A 206 -7.39 -16.78 7.50
N GLU A 207 -8.68 -17.07 7.63
CA GLU A 207 -9.40 -18.17 6.99
C GLU A 207 -10.42 -17.71 5.94
N ILE A 208 -10.81 -16.43 5.95
CA ILE A 208 -11.76 -15.86 4.99
C ILE A 208 -11.14 -14.71 4.18
N GLY A 209 -11.21 -14.84 2.86
CA GLY A 209 -10.95 -13.74 1.94
C GLY A 209 -12.17 -12.83 1.82
N TYR A 210 -12.17 -11.68 2.50
CA TYR A 210 -13.17 -10.63 2.26
C TYR A 210 -12.87 -9.94 0.93
N LYS A 211 -13.83 -10.01 0.01
CA LYS A 211 -13.68 -9.50 -1.36
C LYS A 211 -13.97 -8.00 -1.49
N GLN A 212 -14.61 -7.41 -0.49
CA GLN A 212 -15.02 -6.00 -0.52
C GLN A 212 -14.85 -5.34 0.85
N TRP A 213 -14.58 -4.04 0.78
CA TRP A 213 -14.51 -3.01 1.82
C TRP A 213 -15.79 -2.85 2.67
N LYS A 214 -16.40 -3.94 3.12
CA LYS A 214 -17.56 -3.90 4.01
C LYS A 214 -17.40 -4.98 5.07
N ALA A 215 -17.06 -4.54 6.28
CA ALA A 215 -17.05 -5.33 7.51
C ALA A 215 -18.36 -6.11 7.76
N ASN A 216 -19.44 -5.80 7.03
CA ASN A 216 -20.77 -6.42 7.16
C ASN A 216 -21.26 -7.22 5.94
N ASP A 217 -20.48 -7.33 4.87
CA ASP A 217 -20.92 -8.07 3.67
C ASP A 217 -20.29 -9.48 3.68
N LYS A 218 -21.03 -10.46 4.21
CA LYS A 218 -20.68 -11.90 4.20
C LYS A 218 -20.69 -12.52 2.79
N GLY A 219 -20.62 -11.68 1.74
CA GLY A 219 -20.71 -12.06 0.35
C GLY A 219 -19.42 -12.70 -0.17
N HIS A 220 -19.45 -14.02 -0.30
CA HIS A 220 -18.48 -14.90 -0.94
C HIS A 220 -17.16 -15.09 -0.19
N ALA A 221 -17.18 -15.94 0.83
CA ALA A 221 -15.97 -16.53 1.39
C ALA A 221 -15.17 -17.23 0.28
N ILE A 222 -13.93 -16.78 0.05
CA ILE A 222 -12.98 -17.47 -0.81
C ILE A 222 -12.16 -18.37 0.11
N ALA A 223 -12.43 -19.68 0.06
CA ALA A 223 -11.81 -20.69 0.91
C ALA A 223 -10.48 -21.24 0.37
N ASP A 224 -9.99 -20.71 -0.76
CA ASP A 224 -8.76 -21.16 -1.39
C ASP A 224 -7.77 -20.00 -1.54
N PHE A 225 -6.90 -19.85 -0.54
CA PHE A 225 -5.81 -18.88 -0.51
C PHE A 225 -4.58 -19.33 -1.31
N ALA A 226 -4.60 -20.58 -1.79
CA ALA A 226 -3.42 -21.25 -2.31
C ALA A 226 -3.33 -21.12 -3.84
N SER A 227 -3.05 -19.92 -4.34
CA SER A 227 -2.14 -19.75 -5.51
C SER A 227 -2.08 -18.30 -6.00
N ALA A 228 -1.38 -17.44 -5.26
CA ALA A 228 -0.44 -16.56 -5.93
C ALA A 228 0.95 -17.04 -5.48
N PRO A 229 1.56 -18.04 -6.16
CA PRO A 229 2.93 -18.38 -5.86
C PRO A 229 3.73 -17.09 -5.92
N LEU A 230 4.43 -16.81 -4.82
CA LEU A 230 5.38 -15.71 -4.71
C LEU A 230 6.25 -15.78 -5.96
N ASP A 231 6.03 -14.85 -6.90
CA ASP A 231 6.88 -14.80 -8.08
C ASP A 231 8.26 -14.42 -7.55
N LYS A 232 9.12 -15.43 -7.42
CA LYS A 232 10.51 -15.25 -6.98
C LYS A 232 11.25 -14.29 -7.92
N SER A 233 10.69 -13.87 -9.05
CA SER A 233 11.19 -12.73 -9.83
C SER A 233 11.24 -11.42 -9.03
N LEU A 234 10.34 -11.19 -8.06
CA LEU A 234 10.39 -10.07 -7.11
C LEU A 234 11.57 -10.23 -6.13
N LEU A 235 11.84 -11.45 -5.64
CA LEU A 235 13.03 -11.74 -4.83
C LEU A 235 14.34 -11.63 -5.65
N ARG A 236 14.32 -11.92 -6.95
CA ARG A 236 15.44 -11.69 -7.89
C ARG A 236 15.66 -10.20 -8.24
N MET A 237 14.86 -9.28 -7.68
CA MET A 237 15.19 -7.85 -7.68
C MET A 237 16.23 -7.53 -6.59
N LYS A 238 16.25 -8.30 -5.48
CA LYS A 238 17.18 -8.13 -4.35
C LYS A 238 18.65 -8.41 -4.71
N GLU A 239 18.90 -9.50 -5.44
CA GLU A 239 20.27 -9.91 -5.84
C GLU A 239 20.97 -8.91 -6.78
N ARG A 240 20.28 -7.88 -7.27
CA ARG A 240 20.87 -6.83 -8.13
C ARG A 240 20.97 -5.44 -7.49
N TYR A 241 20.43 -5.27 -6.28
CA TYR A 241 20.51 -4.01 -5.53
C TYR A 241 21.59 -4.05 -4.46
N ASP A 242 21.90 -5.23 -3.90
CA ASP A 242 22.96 -5.39 -2.88
C ASP A 242 24.37 -5.60 -3.48
N GLU A 243 24.49 -5.69 -4.81
CA GLU A 243 25.77 -5.64 -5.54
C GLU A 243 25.91 -4.31 -6.28
N LYS A 244 26.13 -3.22 -5.54
CA LYS A 244 26.85 -2.01 -6.00
C LYS A 244 27.08 -0.99 -4.89
#